data_AF-A0A6M0A0H6-F1
#
_entry.id   AF-A0A6M0A0H6-F1
#
_cell.length_a   1.000
_cell.length_b   1.000
_cell.length_c   1.000
_cell.angle_alpha   90.00
_cell.angle_beta   90.00
_cell.angle_gamma   90.00
#
_symmetry.space_group_name_H-M   'P 1'
#
loop_
_entity.id
_entity.type
_entity.pdbx_description
1 polymer ?
#
loop_
_entity_poly.entity_id
_entity_poly.type
_entity_poly.pdbx_seq_one_letter_code
_entity_poly.pdbx_strand_id
1 'polypeptide(L)'
;MEEFSDNISYLGLGIRLETESYLYDISKINSSRYVISTATAKDKQLKSYSGIVYVDIVYIDYDITKSMICETNKPSLTAPDDFEYFEKCPSGSSEL
;
A
#
# COMPACT_ATOMS: atom_id res chain seq x y z
N MET A 1 12.11 -1.85 -19.32
CA MET A 1 11.48 -0.77 -18.54
C MET A 1 11.15 -1.38 -17.20
N GLU A 2 11.60 -0.78 -16.11
CA GLU A 2 11.30 -1.28 -14.77
C GLU A 2 9.87 -0.89 -14.39
N GLU A 3 9.16 -1.80 -13.74
CA GLU A 3 7.75 -1.62 -13.38
C GLU A 3 7.49 -2.25 -12.01
N PHE A 4 6.55 -1.69 -11.25
CA PHE A 4 6.14 -2.26 -9.98
C PHE A 4 5.53 -3.66 -10.19
N SER A 5 5.63 -4.52 -9.18
CA SER A 5 4.95 -5.82 -9.15
C SER A 5 3.67 -5.74 -8.35
N ASP A 6 2.59 -6.39 -8.83
CA ASP A 6 1.35 -6.68 -8.09
C ASP A 6 1.40 -8.04 -7.40
N ASN A 7 2.49 -8.78 -7.55
CA ASN A 7 2.62 -10.11 -6.97
C ASN A 7 3.64 -10.07 -5.84
N ILE A 8 3.16 -10.23 -4.60
CA ILE A 8 3.97 -10.32 -3.38
C ILE A 8 5.04 -11.42 -3.51
N SER A 9 4.72 -12.54 -4.16
CA SER A 9 5.65 -13.67 -4.30
C SER A 9 6.88 -13.30 -5.14
N TYR A 10 6.73 -12.39 -6.12
CA TYR A 10 7.84 -11.90 -6.93
C TYR A 10 8.80 -10.98 -6.17
N LEU A 11 8.38 -10.44 -5.03
CA LEU A 11 9.28 -9.67 -4.17
C LEU A 11 10.33 -10.58 -3.49
N GLY A 12 10.12 -11.90 -3.48
CA GLY A 12 11.07 -12.85 -2.90
C GLY A 12 11.22 -12.73 -1.37
N LEU A 13 10.29 -12.04 -0.71
CA LEU A 13 10.36 -11.73 0.72
C LEU A 13 9.82 -12.85 1.62
N GLY A 14 9.28 -13.92 1.05
CA GLY A 14 8.67 -15.02 1.81
C GLY A 14 7.42 -14.61 2.60
N ILE A 15 6.82 -13.47 2.26
CA ILE A 15 5.60 -12.98 2.90
C ILE A 15 4.44 -13.90 2.51
N ARG A 16 3.75 -14.45 3.51
CA ARG A 16 2.51 -15.18 3.30
C ARG A 16 1.41 -14.18 2.93
N LEU A 17 0.62 -14.50 1.90
CA LEU A 17 -0.55 -13.71 1.50
C LEU A 17 -1.63 -13.65 2.60
N GLU A 18 -1.55 -14.56 3.57
CA GLU A 18 -2.48 -14.62 4.68
C GLU A 18 -1.76 -15.06 5.96
N THR A 19 -2.15 -14.43 7.06
CA THR A 19 -1.78 -14.80 8.43
C THR A 19 -3.06 -15.06 9.23
N GLU A 20 -2.91 -15.36 10.52
CA GLU A 20 -4.06 -15.45 11.42
C GLU A 20 -4.82 -14.12 11.49
N SER A 21 -4.10 -12.99 11.42
CA SER A 21 -4.65 -11.66 11.68
C SER A 21 -4.95 -10.82 10.44
N TYR A 22 -4.26 -11.07 9.32
CA TYR A 22 -4.32 -10.22 8.11
C TYR A 22 -4.34 -10.99 6.81
N LEU A 23 -5.03 -10.43 5.82
CA LEU A 23 -4.93 -10.73 4.41
C LEU A 23 -4.09 -9.66 3.73
N TYR A 24 -3.06 -10.08 2.99
CA TYR A 24 -2.16 -9.21 2.27
C TYR A 24 -2.45 -9.26 0.79
N ASP A 25 -2.51 -8.10 0.16
CA ASP A 25 -2.69 -7.97 -1.28
C ASP A 25 -1.83 -6.83 -1.83
N ILE A 26 -1.54 -6.88 -3.13
CA ILE A 26 -0.92 -5.77 -3.85
C ILE A 26 -1.71 -5.48 -5.11
N SER A 27 -2.18 -4.23 -5.22
CA SER A 27 -2.90 -3.73 -6.37
C SER A 27 -2.01 -2.82 -7.21
N LYS A 28 -1.79 -3.22 -8.47
CA LYS A 28 -1.25 -2.34 -9.51
C LYS A 28 -2.36 -1.42 -10.01
N ILE A 29 -2.27 -0.14 -9.69
CA ILE A 29 -3.16 0.86 -10.29
C ILE A 29 -2.49 1.57 -11.47
N ASN A 30 -1.17 1.79 -11.42
CA ASN A 30 -0.38 2.24 -12.57
C ASN A 30 1.04 1.66 -12.51
N SER A 31 1.33 0.67 -13.38
CA SER A 31 2.54 -0.18 -13.32
C SER A 31 3.87 0.59 -13.32
N SER A 32 3.93 1.79 -13.89
CA SER A 32 5.16 2.59 -13.94
C SER A 32 5.24 3.69 -12.88
N ARG A 33 4.14 3.98 -12.16
CA ARG A 33 4.05 5.18 -11.31
C ARG A 33 3.83 4.88 -9.84
N TYR A 34 3.00 3.90 -9.51
CA TYR A 34 2.75 3.55 -8.13
C TYR A 34 2.12 2.18 -7.95
N VAL A 35 2.28 1.63 -6.76
CA VAL A 35 1.69 0.40 -6.31
C VAL A 35 1.14 0.57 -4.90
N ILE A 36 0.03 -0.09 -4.60
CA ILE A 36 -0.55 -0.11 -3.26
C ILE A 36 -0.50 -1.55 -2.75
N SER A 37 0.06 -1.71 -1.57
CA SER A 37 -0.03 -2.93 -0.77
C SER A 37 -1.05 -2.72 0.33
N THR A 38 -1.85 -3.74 0.63
CA THR A 38 -2.82 -3.70 1.73
C THR A 38 -2.56 -4.81 2.73
N ALA A 39 -2.87 -4.53 3.99
CA ALA A 39 -3.01 -5.53 5.04
C ALA A 39 -4.40 -5.36 5.65
N THR A 40 -5.35 -6.15 5.13
CA THR A 40 -6.74 -6.13 5.57
C THR A 40 -6.90 -7.01 6.80
N ALA A 41 -7.37 -6.44 7.90
CA ALA A 41 -7.57 -7.18 9.13
C ALA A 41 -8.66 -8.24 8.98
N LYS A 42 -8.47 -9.36 9.67
CA LYS A 42 -9.44 -10.46 9.78
C LYS A 42 -10.27 -10.40 11.06
N ASP A 43 -9.86 -9.57 12.02
CA ASP A 43 -10.53 -9.37 13.31
C ASP A 43 -11.05 -7.93 13.44
N LYS A 44 -12.26 -7.78 13.98
CA LYS A 44 -12.95 -6.48 14.15
C LYS A 44 -12.33 -5.58 15.20
N GLN A 45 -11.35 -6.05 15.95
CA GLN A 45 -10.59 -5.28 16.95
C GLN A 45 -9.26 -4.76 16.38
N LEU A 46 -8.87 -5.21 15.19
CA LEU A 46 -7.64 -4.81 14.52
C LEU A 46 -7.91 -3.71 13.48
N LYS A 47 -6.93 -2.82 13.34
CA LYS A 47 -6.90 -1.81 12.28
C LYS A 47 -6.39 -2.43 10.99
N SER A 48 -6.78 -1.86 9.85
CA SER A 48 -6.25 -2.26 8.55
C SER A 48 -5.24 -1.23 8.07
N TYR A 49 -4.36 -1.65 7.15
CA TYR A 49 -3.26 -0.85 6.67
C TYR A 49 -3.19 -0.86 5.15
N SER A 50 -2.66 0.22 4.61
CA SER A 50 -2.20 0.27 3.23
C SER A 50 -0.89 1.00 3.10
N GLY A 51 0.05 0.43 2.37
CA GLY A 51 1.29 1.09 1.98
C GLY A 51 1.25 1.47 0.52
N ILE A 52 1.51 2.73 0.20
CA ILE A 52 1.72 3.19 -1.16
C ILE A 52 3.22 3.40 -1.40
N VAL A 53 3.70 2.95 -2.56
CA VAL A 53 5.03 3.28 -3.09
C VAL A 53 4.82 3.92 -4.44
N TYR A 54 5.44 5.08 -4.67
CA TYR A 54 5.26 5.84 -5.90
C TYR A 54 6.55 6.53 -6.34
N VAL A 55 6.66 6.76 -7.64
CA VAL A 55 7.75 7.52 -8.25
C VAL A 55 7.31 8.98 -8.36
N ASP A 56 8.05 9.86 -7.70
CA ASP A 56 7.87 11.30 -7.77
C ASP A 56 8.90 11.90 -8.72
N ILE A 57 8.41 12.66 -9.69
CA ILE A 57 9.20 13.25 -10.77
C ILE A 57 9.55 14.68 -10.35
N VAL A 58 10.75 14.86 -9.79
CA VAL A 58 11.15 16.16 -9.20
C VAL A 58 11.75 17.09 -10.26
N TYR A 59 12.60 16.55 -11.13
CA TYR A 59 13.24 17.25 -12.26
C TYR A 59 13.36 16.32 -13.46
N ILE A 60 13.65 16.89 -14.64
CA ILE A 60 13.71 16.17 -15.94
C ILE A 60 14.58 14.90 -15.92
N ASP A 61 15.59 14.83 -15.05
CA ASP A 61 16.54 13.71 -14.98
C ASP A 61 16.59 13.02 -13.60
N TYR A 62 15.65 13.29 -12.68
CA TYR A 62 15.71 12.70 -11.34
C TYR A 62 14.34 12.30 -10.80
N ASP A 63 14.13 10.99 -10.81
CA ASP A 63 13.01 10.30 -10.20
C ASP A 63 13.38 9.85 -8.79
N ILE A 64 12.54 10.15 -7.80
CA ILE A 64 12.70 9.64 -6.44
C ILE A 64 11.56 8.67 -6.12
N THR A 65 11.91 7.58 -5.46
CA THR A 65 10.90 6.67 -4.90
C THR A 65 10.51 7.18 -3.51
N LYS A 66 9.21 7.41 -3.33
CA LYS A 66 8.61 7.75 -2.04
C LYS A 66 7.68 6.62 -1.59
N SER A 67 7.44 6.56 -0.28
CA SER A 67 6.50 5.62 0.31
C SER A 67 5.77 6.21 1.49
N MET A 68 4.54 5.78 1.71
CA MET A 68 3.73 6.15 2.87
C MET A 68 2.95 4.93 3.34
N ILE A 69 2.75 4.81 4.65
CA ILE A 69 1.89 3.77 5.25
C ILE A 69 0.74 4.46 5.96
N CYS A 70 -0.47 4.05 5.61
CA CYS A 70 -1.72 4.53 6.18
C CYS A 70 -2.36 3.45 7.04
N GLU A 71 -2.77 3.83 8.25
CA GLU A 71 -3.49 2.98 9.18
C GLU A 71 -4.91 3.52 9.37
N THR A 72 -5.94 2.64 9.38
CA THR A 72 -7.31 3.06 9.70
C THR A 72 -7.41 3.65 11.12
N ASN A 73 -8.09 4.78 11.26
CA ASN A 73 -8.23 5.48 12.55
C ASN A 73 -8.96 4.65 13.61
N LYS A 74 -9.75 3.66 13.19
CA LYS A 74 -10.47 2.70 14.01
C LYS A 74 -10.27 1.28 13.47
N PRO A 75 -10.52 0.24 14.28
CA PRO A 75 -10.57 -1.13 13.78
C PRO A 75 -11.48 -1.26 12.56
N SER A 76 -11.02 -2.00 11.56
CA SER A 76 -11.68 -2.07 10.25
C SER A 76 -11.30 -3.37 9.55
N LEU A 77 -12.27 -4.02 8.90
CA LEU A 77 -12.08 -5.17 8.01
C LEU A 77 -11.90 -4.74 6.55
N THR A 78 -11.60 -3.47 6.32
CA THR A 78 -11.39 -2.88 5.01
C THR A 78 -10.18 -1.97 5.08
N ALA A 79 -9.21 -2.20 4.21
CA ALA A 79 -7.99 -1.40 4.12
C ALA A 79 -8.25 -0.06 3.40
N PRO A 80 -7.45 0.99 3.69
CA PRO A 80 -7.53 2.26 2.96
C PRO A 80 -7.01 2.09 1.52
N ASP A 81 -7.87 2.05 0.50
CA ASP A 81 -7.45 1.82 -0.90
C ASP A 81 -7.71 3.00 -1.84
N ASP A 82 -8.51 3.99 -1.41
CA ASP A 82 -8.88 5.17 -2.19
C ASP A 82 -7.90 6.34 -2.00
N PHE A 83 -6.69 6.20 -2.57
CA PHE A 83 -5.67 7.26 -2.55
C PHE A 83 -5.97 8.32 -3.62
N GLU A 84 -6.63 9.42 -3.23
CA GLU A 84 -6.80 10.60 -4.09
C GLU A 84 -5.46 11.28 -4.41
N TYR A 85 -4.54 11.30 -3.45
CA TYR A 85 -3.21 11.91 -3.56
C TYR A 85 -2.16 11.01 -2.93
N PHE A 86 -0.97 10.90 -3.53
CA PHE A 86 0.10 10.04 -3.02
C PHE A 86 0.72 10.55 -1.70
N GLU A 87 0.52 11.83 -1.39
CA GLU A 87 1.06 12.50 -0.20
C GLU A 87 0.05 12.54 0.96
N LYS A 88 -1.08 11.85 0.83
CA LYS A 88 -2.14 11.89 1.83
C LYS A 88 -2.84 10.54 1.95
N CYS A 89 -3.00 10.09 3.18
CA CYS A 89 -3.78 8.89 3.46
C CYS A 89 -5.27 9.04 3.09
N PRO A 90 -5.92 7.95 2.65
CA PRO A 90 -7.35 7.94 2.37
C PRO A 90 -8.18 8.37 3.59
N SER A 91 -9.37 8.89 3.34
CA SER A 91 -10.27 9.36 4.41
C SER A 91 -10.55 8.26 5.44
N GLY A 92 -10.46 8.60 6.73
CA GLY A 92 -10.63 7.64 7.82
C GLY A 92 -9.36 6.86 8.18
N SER A 93 -8.21 7.20 7.60
CA SER A 93 -6.89 6.69 7.96
C SER A 93 -5.90 7.83 8.26
N SER A 94 -4.78 7.49 8.89
CA SER A 94 -3.69 8.40 9.22
C SER A 94 -2.34 7.77 8.85
N GLU A 95 -1.37 8.62 8.52
CA GLU A 95 0.01 8.18 8.28
C GLU A 95 0.65 7.67 9.58
N LEU A 96 1.47 6.63 9.47
CA LEU A 96 2.24 6.03 10.57
C LEU A 96 3.63 6.65 10.74
#